data_AF-A0A821P8P2-F1
#
_entry.id   AF-A0A821P8P2-F1
#
_cell.length_a   1.000
_cell.length_b   1.000
_cell.length_c   1.000
_cell.angle_alpha   90.00
_cell.angle_beta   90.00
_cell.angle_gamma   90.00
#
_symmetry.space_group_name_H-M   'P 1'
#
loop_
_entity.id
_entity.type
_entity.pdbx_description
1 polymer ?
#
loop_
_entity_poly.entity_id
_entity_poly.type
_entity_poly.pdbx_seq_one_letter_code
_entity_poly.pdbx_strand_id
1 'polypeptide(L)'
;DGTLAYIDDRGKFDFFYLKLIEGKLRLLFNLGSDRQALNVNMNINDDQWHTILIKRDGQITTLSIDNGLASSSTISYSEDLYFGGTTHNEYQASPFYFGGKFSFTRELRFK
;
A
#
# COMPACT_ATOMS: atom_id res chain seq x y z
N ASP A 1 -7.26 12.71 -5.08
CA ASP A 1 -7.04 12.17 -3.72
C ASP A 1 -8.06 11.12 -3.41
N GLY A 2 -7.62 9.97 -2.91
CA GLY A 2 -8.44 8.78 -2.72
C GLY A 2 -7.63 7.53 -2.40
N THR A 3 -8.33 6.48 -1.99
CA THR A 3 -7.78 5.14 -1.75
C THR A 3 -7.34 4.51 -3.06
N LEU A 4 -6.13 3.96 -3.09
CA LEU A 4 -5.62 3.16 -4.20
C LEU A 4 -5.70 1.67 -3.90
N ALA A 5 -5.26 1.26 -2.71
CA ALA A 5 -5.32 -0.14 -2.30
C ALA A 5 -5.50 -0.27 -0.79
N TYR A 6 -6.21 -1.31 -0.38
CA TYR A 6 -6.32 -1.74 1.01
C TYR A 6 -6.17 -3.27 1.09
N ILE A 7 -5.30 -3.71 2.00
CA ILE A 7 -4.94 -5.10 2.24
C ILE A 7 -4.90 -5.29 3.75
N ASP A 8 -5.56 -6.32 4.26
CA ASP A 8 -5.51 -6.69 5.68
C ASP A 8 -5.38 -8.20 5.87
N ASP A 9 -5.26 -8.66 7.10
CA ASP A 9 -5.18 -10.09 7.49
C ASP A 9 -6.53 -10.66 7.99
N ARG A 10 -7.62 -9.91 7.86
CA ARG A 10 -8.97 -10.21 8.39
C ARG A 10 -9.05 -10.47 9.92
N GLY A 11 -7.97 -10.35 10.69
CA GLY A 11 -7.90 -11.08 11.96
C GLY A 11 -7.17 -10.42 13.13
N LYS A 12 -6.13 -9.60 12.96
CA LYS A 12 -5.28 -9.21 14.11
C LYS A 12 -4.63 -7.83 14.05
N PHE A 13 -5.23 -6.88 13.34
CA PHE A 13 -4.80 -5.47 13.24
C PHE A 13 -3.76 -5.15 12.17
N ASP A 14 -3.31 -6.13 11.38
CA ASP A 14 -2.29 -5.93 10.37
C ASP A 14 -2.88 -5.50 9.03
N PHE A 15 -2.36 -4.42 8.47
CA PHE A 15 -2.84 -3.89 7.20
C PHE A 15 -1.81 -3.05 6.45
N PHE A 16 -1.98 -2.98 5.13
CA PHE A 16 -1.45 -1.95 4.25
C PHE A 16 -2.59 -1.13 3.64
N TYR A 17 -2.50 0.19 3.74
CA TYR A 17 -3.45 1.13 3.15
C TYR A 17 -2.69 2.19 2.34
N LEU A 18 -2.73 2.03 1.02
CA LEU A 18 -2.13 2.94 0.06
C LEU A 18 -3.15 3.97 -0.43
N LYS A 19 -2.78 5.24 -0.39
CA LYS A 19 -3.64 6.34 -0.84
C LYS A 19 -2.85 7.50 -1.45
N LEU A 20 -3.57 8.31 -2.23
CA LEU A 20 -3.13 9.61 -2.74
C LEU A 20 -3.63 10.74 -1.85
N ILE A 21 -2.72 11.61 -1.40
CA ILE A 21 -3.02 12.88 -0.76
C ILE A 21 -2.27 13.97 -1.53
N GLU A 22 -3.00 14.96 -2.06
CA GLU A 22 -2.46 16.07 -2.84
C GLU A 22 -1.53 15.58 -3.97
N GLY A 23 -1.93 14.50 -4.65
CA GLY A 23 -1.16 13.89 -5.73
C GLY A 23 0.07 13.08 -5.31
N LYS A 24 0.36 12.97 -4.00
CA LYS A 24 1.51 12.23 -3.46
C LYS A 24 1.09 10.94 -2.77
N LEU A 25 1.96 9.94 -2.82
CA LEU A 25 1.68 8.65 -2.18
C LEU A 25 1.90 8.70 -0.67
N ARG A 26 0.94 8.10 0.04
CA ARG A 26 1.05 7.76 1.44
C ARG A 26 0.66 6.30 1.67
N LEU A 27 1.55 5.55 2.28
CA LEU A 27 1.27 4.22 2.82
C LEU A 27 1.04 4.34 4.33
N LEU A 28 -0.14 3.93 4.77
CA LEU A 28 -0.45 3.72 6.18
C LEU A 28 -0.43 2.22 6.44
N PHE A 29 0.16 1.79 7.54
CA PHE A 29 0.24 0.36 7.80
C PHE A 29 0.38 0.07 9.29
N ASN A 30 -0.05 -1.11 9.69
CA ASN A 30 0.21 -1.68 11.01
C ASN A 30 0.62 -3.12 10.77
N LEU A 31 1.60 -3.61 11.50
CA LEU A 31 2.08 -4.98 11.40
C LEU A 31 2.16 -5.64 12.79
N GLY A 32 1.46 -5.13 13.81
CA GLY A 32 1.33 -5.82 15.09
C GLY A 32 2.07 -5.17 16.26
N SER A 33 2.75 -4.04 16.03
CA SER A 33 3.23 -3.15 17.08
C SER A 33 2.37 -1.89 17.12
N ASP A 34 2.62 -0.97 16.18
CA ASP A 34 1.93 0.31 16.07
C ASP A 34 1.67 0.70 14.62
N ARG A 35 0.68 1.57 14.45
CA ARG A 35 0.38 2.18 13.14
C ARG A 35 1.50 3.13 12.71
N GLN A 36 2.02 2.90 11.52
CA GLN A 36 3.06 3.69 10.89
C GLN A 36 2.60 4.32 9.58
N ALA A 37 3.41 5.26 9.08
CA ALA A 37 3.18 5.95 7.82
C ALA A 37 4.48 6.19 7.05
N LEU A 38 4.46 5.89 5.75
CA LEU A 38 5.47 6.33 4.79
C LEU A 38 4.83 7.31 3.81
N ASN A 39 5.56 8.38 3.47
CA ASN A 39 5.15 9.35 2.47
C ASN A 39 6.27 9.48 1.45
N VAL A 40 5.93 9.50 0.17
CA VAL A 40 6.88 9.79 -0.90
C VAL A 40 6.51 11.15 -1.50
N ASN A 41 7.45 12.10 -1.43
CA ASN A 41 7.23 13.48 -1.86
C ASN A 41 7.45 13.64 -3.36
N MET A 42 6.77 12.82 -4.15
CA MET A 42 6.72 12.90 -5.61
C MET A 42 5.26 12.97 -6.02
N ASN A 43 4.96 13.95 -6.85
CA ASN A 43 3.62 14.08 -7.41
C ASN A 43 3.48 13.06 -8.55
N ILE A 44 2.44 12.23 -8.50
CA ILE A 44 2.17 11.20 -9.50
C ILE A 44 0.80 11.39 -10.17
N ASN A 45 0.19 12.57 -10.02
CA ASN A 45 -1.08 12.93 -10.66
C ASN A 45 -0.87 13.70 -11.98
N ASP A 46 0.18 13.38 -12.73
CA ASP A 46 0.66 14.12 -13.91
C ASP A 46 0.23 13.51 -15.26
N ASP A 47 -0.81 12.68 -15.24
CA ASP A 47 -1.34 11.93 -16.38
C ASP A 47 -0.38 10.89 -16.99
N GLN A 48 0.74 10.57 -16.33
CA GLN A 48 1.62 9.46 -16.70
C GLN A 48 1.34 8.20 -15.88
N TRP A 49 1.83 7.06 -16.40
CA TRP A 49 1.81 5.81 -15.66
C TRP A 49 3.01 5.75 -14.71
N HIS A 50 2.74 5.46 -13.44
CA HIS A 50 3.76 5.25 -12.44
C HIS A 50 3.74 3.81 -11.90
N THR A 51 4.93 3.27 -11.62
CA THR A 51 5.06 1.98 -10.93
C THR A 51 5.21 2.22 -9.45
N ILE A 52 4.41 1.54 -8.63
CA ILE A 52 4.46 1.65 -7.16
C ILE A 52 4.88 0.30 -6.60
N LEU A 53 5.92 0.29 -5.77
CA LEU A 53 6.39 -0.91 -5.08
C LEU A 53 6.33 -0.70 -3.57
N ILE A 54 5.68 -1.63 -2.88
CA ILE A 54 5.79 -1.80 -1.43
C ILE A 54 6.65 -3.05 -1.22
N LYS A 55 7.84 -2.89 -0.66
CA LYS A 55 8.76 -3.99 -0.34
C LYS A 55 8.92 -4.09 1.17
N ARG A 56 8.84 -5.30 1.69
CA ARG A 56 9.30 -5.63 3.05
C ARG A 56 10.55 -6.50 2.98
N ASP A 57 11.56 -6.15 3.74
CA ASP A 57 12.85 -6.84 3.84
C ASP A 57 13.22 -6.94 5.33
N GLY A 58 12.85 -8.07 5.94
CA GLY A 58 12.82 -8.20 7.40
C GLY A 58 11.97 -7.10 8.03
N GLN A 59 12.57 -6.28 8.90
CA GLN A 59 11.87 -5.20 9.59
C GLN A 59 11.75 -3.91 8.77
N ILE A 60 12.37 -3.85 7.58
CA ILE A 60 12.37 -2.64 6.76
C ILE A 60 11.20 -2.70 5.79
N THR A 61 10.29 -1.73 5.92
CA THR A 61 9.22 -1.49 4.95
C THR A 61 9.61 -0.31 4.09
N THR A 62 9.52 -0.48 2.76
CA THR A 62 9.86 0.53 1.76
C THR A 62 8.67 0.77 0.84
N LEU A 63 8.36 2.04 0.58
CA LEU A 63 7.48 2.49 -0.48
C LEU A 63 8.32 3.20 -1.54
N SER A 64 8.26 2.76 -2.79
CA SER A 64 8.97 3.39 -3.90
C SER A 64 8.11 3.59 -5.14
N ILE A 65 8.51 4.58 -5.93
CA ILE A 65 7.91 4.99 -7.20
C ILE A 65 8.97 4.83 -8.30
N ASP A 66 8.54 4.32 -9.46
CA ASP A 66 9.32 4.25 -10.70
C ASP A 66 10.74 3.70 -10.49
N ASN A 67 10.82 2.46 -10.02
CA ASN A 67 12.09 1.77 -9.75
C ASN A 67 13.03 2.52 -8.79
N GLY A 68 12.46 3.27 -7.84
CA GLY A 68 13.23 3.95 -6.79
C GLY A 68 13.62 5.39 -7.09
N LEU A 69 13.10 5.99 -8.18
CA LEU A 69 13.25 7.42 -8.45
C LEU A 69 12.82 8.27 -7.24
N ALA A 70 11.77 7.83 -6.54
CA ALA A 70 11.43 8.35 -5.23
C ALA A 70 11.11 7.19 -4.28
N SER A 71 11.61 7.23 -3.06
CA SER A 71 11.39 6.18 -2.07
C SER A 71 11.40 6.70 -0.64
N SER A 72 10.74 5.96 0.24
CA SER A 72 10.76 6.18 1.68
C SER A 72 10.72 4.83 2.38
N SER A 73 11.50 4.69 3.46
CA SER A 73 11.60 3.44 4.22
C SER A 73 11.53 3.72 5.71
N THR A 74 11.01 2.75 6.47
CA THR A 74 10.98 2.80 7.93
C THR A 74 11.15 1.41 8.52
N ILE A 75 11.59 1.36 9.77
CA ILE A 75 11.66 0.12 10.55
C ILE A 75 10.29 -0.12 11.18
N SER A 76 9.78 -1.32 11.00
CA SER A 76 8.52 -1.79 11.55
C SER A 76 8.71 -3.16 12.17
N TYR A 77 8.52 -3.20 13.48
CA TYR A 77 8.81 -4.35 14.33
C TYR A 77 7.61 -5.29 14.32
N SER A 78 7.74 -6.39 13.57
CA SER A 78 6.75 -7.48 13.49
C SER A 78 7.24 -8.68 12.70
N GLU A 79 6.47 -9.78 12.77
CA GLU A 79 6.54 -10.89 11.81
C GLU A 79 6.11 -10.46 10.39
N ASP A 80 6.33 -11.34 9.41
CA ASP A 80 6.01 -11.09 8.01
C ASP A 80 4.50 -11.02 7.78
N LEU A 81 4.06 -10.03 7.00
CA LEU A 81 2.66 -9.94 6.60
C LEU A 81 2.42 -10.81 5.37
N TYR A 82 1.61 -11.86 5.54
CA TYR A 82 1.19 -12.73 4.45
C TYR A 82 -0.18 -12.30 3.94
N PHE A 83 -0.23 -11.77 2.71
CA PHE A 83 -1.48 -11.49 1.98
C PHE A 83 -1.62 -12.44 0.78
N GLY A 84 -2.85 -12.83 0.47
CA GLY A 84 -3.16 -13.70 -0.69
C GLY A 84 -3.19 -15.20 -0.41
N GLY A 85 -2.70 -15.64 0.75
CA GLY A 85 -2.88 -17.00 1.30
C GLY A 85 -2.17 -18.14 0.53
N THR A 86 -1.27 -18.84 1.21
CA THR A 86 -1.14 -20.31 1.10
C THR A 86 -0.95 -20.88 2.51
N THR A 87 -1.53 -22.05 2.76
CA THR A 87 -2.06 -22.50 4.05
C THR A 87 -1.03 -22.79 5.15
N HIS A 88 -1.29 -22.31 6.37
CA HIS A 88 -1.23 -23.16 7.57
C HIS A 88 -2.35 -22.75 8.53
N ASN A 89 -3.45 -23.50 8.48
CA ASN A 89 -4.58 -23.50 9.40
C ASN A 89 -5.36 -22.17 9.59
N GLU A 90 -6.61 -22.20 9.08
CA GLU A 90 -7.79 -21.40 9.48
C GLU A 90 -7.97 -19.94 9.05
N TYR A 91 -7.00 -19.24 8.46
CA TYR A 91 -7.26 -17.88 7.97
C TYR A 91 -7.51 -17.86 6.45
N GLN A 92 -8.77 -17.64 6.07
CA GLN A 92 -9.16 -17.37 4.69
C GLN A 92 -8.42 -16.13 4.19
N ALA A 93 -7.81 -16.21 3.00
CA ALA A 93 -7.12 -15.08 2.39
C ALA A 93 -8.03 -13.83 2.34
N SER A 94 -7.48 -12.69 2.76
CA SER A 94 -8.17 -11.43 2.71
C SER A 94 -8.37 -10.94 1.27
N PRO A 95 -9.49 -10.28 1.00
CA PRO A 95 -9.75 -9.71 -0.31
C PRO A 95 -8.82 -8.51 -0.49
N PHE A 96 -8.16 -8.49 -1.63
CA PHE A 96 -7.43 -7.32 -2.09
C PHE A 96 -8.42 -6.32 -2.68
N TYR A 97 -8.50 -5.12 -2.12
CA TYR A 97 -9.33 -4.06 -2.68
C TYR A 97 -8.44 -3.04 -3.38
N PHE A 98 -8.73 -2.81 -4.65
CA PHE A 98 -8.23 -1.64 -5.38
C PHE A 98 -9.33 -0.58 -5.42
N GLY A 99 -8.97 0.67 -5.16
CA GLY A 99 -9.83 1.83 -5.22
C GLY A 99 -9.36 2.79 -6.31
N GLY A 100 -10.30 3.54 -6.88
CA GLY A 100 -10.02 4.63 -7.81
C GLY A 100 -11.13 5.66 -7.72
N LYS A 101 -10.80 6.95 -7.86
CA LYS A 101 -11.81 8.01 -7.90
C LYS A 101 -12.50 7.96 -9.26
N PHE A 102 -13.83 7.85 -9.26
CA PHE A 102 -14.64 7.88 -10.48
C PHE A 102 -14.39 9.19 -11.24
N SER A 103 -13.89 9.08 -12.46
CA SER A 103 -13.80 10.17 -13.44
C SER A 103 -15.09 10.19 -14.28
N PHE A 104 -15.56 11.37 -14.69
CA PHE A 104 -16.76 11.57 -15.53
C PHE A 104 -16.73 10.79 -16.86
N THR A 105 -15.59 10.19 -17.23
CA THR A 105 -15.35 9.38 -18.42
C THR A 105 -15.89 7.95 -18.35
N ARG A 106 -16.60 7.54 -17.28
CA ARG A 106 -17.18 6.18 -17.08
C ARG A 106 -16.19 5.01 -17.10
N GLU A 107 -14.89 5.29 -17.06
CA GLU A 107 -13.84 4.29 -17.02
C GLU A 107 -13.19 4.30 -15.63
N LEU A 108 -13.01 3.12 -15.04
CA LEU A 108 -12.06 2.94 -13.95
C LEU A 108 -10.66 3.13 -14.54
N ARG A 109 -10.09 4.32 -14.35
CA ARG A 109 -8.70 4.59 -14.67
C ARG A 109 -7.91 4.62 -13.37
N PHE A 110 -6.88 3.77 -13.31
CA PHE A 110 -5.78 3.93 -12.39
C PHE A 110 -4.78 4.84 -13.11
N LYS A 111 -4.59 6.03 -12.57
CA LYS A 111 -3.50 6.94 -12.92
C LYS A 111 -2.67 7.07 -11.67
#